data_AF-A0A7X0CGT2-F1
#
_entry.id   AF-A0A7X0CGT2-F1
#
_cell.length_a   1.000
_cell.length_b   1.000
_cell.length_c   1.000
_cell.angle_alpha   90.00
_cell.angle_beta   90.00
_cell.angle_gamma   90.00
#
_symmetry.space_group_name_H-M   'P 1'
#
loop_
_entity.id
_entity.type
_entity.pdbx_description
1 polymer ?
#
loop_
_entity_poly.entity_id
_entity_poly.type
_entity_poly.pdbx_seq_one_letter_code
_entity_poly.pdbx_strand_id
1 'polypeptide(L)'
;MPEESIDSQVRKGGLIRGLVLGFIVLALSIVSFYFITSASTTPVMALVVLYGFSTIIPLAAAIYFAFNLRNTVGGYLTFKQAVTGVFVMVLTSYVLLVIGRDLAFVKLAEPDMAQKTETAMLKNSADMYKQQGIPQAKIDTKIAEMRKQFGDGQGTSIGGIVTNFVENIILLFVLAILIGAISKKESPTYLKA
;
A
#
# COMPACT_ATOMS: atom_id res chain seq x y z
N MET A 1 -25.36 -23.24 -17.38
CA MET A 1 -24.17 -22.36 -17.28
C MET A 1 -23.01 -23.24 -16.84
N PRO A 2 -21.87 -23.29 -17.55
CA PRO A 2 -20.74 -24.12 -17.11
C PRO A 2 -20.28 -23.66 -15.72
N GLU A 3 -20.10 -24.59 -14.78
CA GLU A 3 -19.61 -24.27 -13.44
C GLU A 3 -18.24 -23.61 -13.54
N GLU A 4 -18.13 -22.39 -13.00
CA GLU A 4 -16.89 -21.63 -13.01
C GLU A 4 -15.86 -22.31 -12.10
N SER A 5 -14.66 -22.63 -12.61
CA SER A 5 -13.62 -23.28 -11.81
C SER A 5 -13.21 -22.42 -10.61
N ILE A 6 -12.82 -23.07 -9.51
CA ILE A 6 -12.36 -22.38 -8.28
C ILE A 6 -11.25 -21.38 -8.59
N ASP A 7 -10.34 -21.71 -9.50
CA ASP A 7 -9.24 -20.82 -9.90
C ASP A 7 -9.74 -19.54 -10.55
N SER A 8 -10.81 -19.60 -11.35
CA SER A 8 -11.43 -18.41 -11.95
C SER A 8 -12.15 -17.58 -10.89
N GLN A 9 -12.89 -18.23 -9.99
CA GLN A 9 -13.56 -17.54 -8.88
C GLN A 9 -12.56 -16.83 -7.95
N VAL A 10 -11.41 -17.45 -7.68
CA VAL A 10 -10.32 -16.87 -6.88
C VAL A 10 -9.74 -15.63 -7.57
N ARG A 11 -9.50 -15.67 -8.87
CA ARG A 11 -8.97 -14.52 -9.62
C ARG A 11 -9.97 -13.38 -9.69
N LYS A 12 -11.24 -13.66 -10.02
CA LYS A 12 -12.32 -12.66 -10.03
C LYS A 12 -12.55 -12.08 -8.63
N GLY A 13 -12.58 -12.94 -7.62
CA GLY A 13 -12.73 -12.55 -6.23
C GLY A 13 -11.58 -11.69 -5.74
N GLY A 14 -10.35 -12.00 -6.16
CA GLY A 14 -9.16 -11.18 -5.93
C GLY A 14 -9.25 -9.82 -6.62
N LEU A 15 -9.66 -9.77 -7.89
CA LEU A 15 -9.87 -8.53 -8.66
C LEU A 15 -10.87 -7.61 -7.98
N ILE A 16 -12.07 -8.10 -7.65
CA ILE A 16 -13.14 -7.30 -7.04
C ILE A 16 -12.68 -6.71 -5.70
N ARG A 17 -12.07 -7.54 -4.84
CA ARG A 17 -11.55 -7.08 -3.54
C ARG A 17 -10.35 -6.15 -3.70
N GLY A 18 -9.55 -6.36 -4.74
CA GLY A 18 -8.43 -5.50 -5.09
C GLY A 18 -8.88 -4.11 -5.52
N LEU A 19 -9.99 -4.00 -6.25
CA LEU A 19 -10.60 -2.70 -6.57
C LEU A 19 -11.09 -2.00 -5.30
N VAL A 20 -11.83 -2.70 -4.43
CA VAL A 20 -12.31 -2.13 -3.17
C VAL A 20 -11.15 -1.68 -2.28
N LEU A 21 -10.13 -2.53 -2.12
CA LEU A 21 -8.90 -2.19 -1.39
C LEU A 21 -8.19 -1.00 -2.03
N GLY A 22 -8.08 -0.97 -3.36
CA GLY A 22 -7.49 0.13 -4.11
C GLY A 22 -8.15 1.47 -3.81
N PHE A 23 -9.48 1.53 -3.85
CA PHE A 23 -10.21 2.76 -3.51
C PHE A 23 -10.01 3.17 -2.05
N ILE A 24 -9.98 2.22 -1.12
CA ILE A 24 -9.69 2.51 0.30
C ILE A 24 -8.28 3.09 0.43
N VAL A 25 -7.27 2.46 -0.16
CA VAL A 25 -5.87 2.90 -0.09
C VAL A 25 -5.69 4.25 -0.78
N LEU A 26 -6.34 4.47 -1.92
CA LEU A 26 -6.33 5.75 -2.62
C LEU A 26 -6.93 6.87 -1.76
N ALA A 27 -8.12 6.65 -1.19
CA ALA A 27 -8.76 7.62 -0.31
C ALA A 27 -7.89 7.92 0.92
N LEU A 28 -7.35 6.89 1.57
CA LEU A 28 -6.41 7.04 2.69
C LEU A 28 -5.16 7.81 2.28
N SER A 29 -4.61 7.56 1.08
CA SER A 29 -3.43 8.28 0.59
C SER A 29 -3.69 9.78 0.41
N ILE A 30 -4.84 10.14 -0.16
CA ILE A 30 -5.23 11.55 -0.34
C ILE A 30 -5.49 12.22 1.01
N VAL A 31 -6.19 11.54 1.92
CA VAL A 31 -6.41 12.04 3.29
C VAL A 31 -5.07 12.24 4.00
N SER A 32 -4.18 11.23 3.97
CA SER A 32 -2.85 11.31 4.57
C SER A 32 -2.04 12.47 4.03
N PHE A 33 -2.11 12.76 2.73
CA PHE A 33 -1.45 13.90 2.13
C PHE A 33 -1.89 15.21 2.79
N TYR A 34 -3.20 15.50 2.80
CA TYR A 34 -3.72 16.74 3.39
C TYR A 34 -3.42 16.87 4.88
N PHE A 35 -3.44 15.75 5.62
CA PHE A 35 -3.03 15.73 7.01
C PHE A 35 -1.54 16.06 7.16
N ILE A 36 -0.64 15.39 6.43
CA ILE A 36 0.79 15.62 6.57
C ILE A 36 1.19 17.05 6.19
N THR A 37 0.55 17.62 5.16
CA THR A 37 0.87 18.98 4.69
C THR A 37 0.14 20.09 5.45
N SER A 38 -0.79 19.75 6.35
CA SER A 38 -1.50 20.74 7.15
C SER A 38 -0.56 21.39 8.19
N ALA A 39 -0.66 22.71 8.33
CA ALA A 39 0.14 23.49 9.27
C ALA A 39 -0.16 23.15 10.75
N SER A 40 -1.32 22.53 11.04
CA SER A 40 -1.74 22.16 12.40
C SER A 40 -1.24 20.77 12.82
N THR A 41 -0.56 20.03 11.95
CA THR A 41 -0.17 18.66 12.23
C THR A 41 1.04 18.60 13.15
N THR A 42 0.86 17.97 14.31
CA THR A 42 1.96 17.73 15.24
C THR A 42 2.86 16.61 14.74
N PRO A 43 4.15 16.55 15.13
CA PRO A 43 5.04 15.46 14.73
C PRO A 43 4.50 14.06 15.09
N VAL A 44 3.83 13.93 16.23
CA VAL A 44 3.19 12.68 16.65
C VAL A 44 2.04 12.30 15.72
N MET A 45 1.19 13.27 15.35
CA MET A 45 0.11 13.03 14.37
C MET A 45 0.67 12.63 13.01
N ALA A 46 1.77 13.25 12.57
CA ALA A 46 2.44 12.88 11.31
C ALA A 46 2.90 11.41 11.31
N LEU A 47 3.43 10.90 12.42
CA LEU A 47 3.80 9.49 12.56
C LEU A 47 2.58 8.55 12.52
N VAL A 48 1.51 8.91 13.23
CA VAL A 48 0.27 8.13 13.24
C VAL A 48 -0.32 8.03 11.83
N VAL A 49 -0.34 9.13 11.08
CA VAL A 49 -0.80 9.14 9.69
C VAL A 49 0.13 8.32 8.80
N LEU A 50 1.45 8.51 8.93
CA LEU A 50 2.43 7.81 8.11
C LEU A 50 2.34 6.28 8.28
N TYR A 51 2.38 5.78 9.51
CA TYR A 51 2.38 4.33 9.75
C TYR A 51 0.95 3.74 9.82
N GLY A 52 0.01 4.47 10.42
CA GLY A 52 -1.36 4.00 10.58
C GLY A 52 -2.09 3.92 9.24
N PHE A 53 -2.20 5.05 8.54
CA PHE A 53 -3.05 5.14 7.36
C PHE A 53 -2.37 4.55 6.12
N SER A 54 -1.05 4.67 6.02
CA SER A 54 -0.33 4.18 4.82
C SER A 54 0.06 2.70 4.91
N THR A 55 0.15 2.12 6.11
CA THR A 55 0.65 0.74 6.29
C THR A 55 -0.31 -0.13 7.08
N ILE A 56 -0.65 0.23 8.32
CA ILE A 56 -1.38 -0.66 9.23
C ILE A 56 -2.81 -0.92 8.74
N ILE A 57 -3.55 0.14 8.36
CA ILE A 57 -4.93 0.01 7.90
C ILE A 57 -5.02 -0.77 6.57
N PRO A 58 -4.23 -0.45 5.52
CA PRO A 58 -4.20 -1.23 4.29
C PRO A 58 -3.84 -2.70 4.52
N LEU A 59 -2.86 -2.98 5.38
CA LEU A 59 -2.44 -4.35 5.68
C LEU A 59 -3.56 -5.13 6.39
N ALA A 60 -4.19 -4.54 7.40
CA ALA A 60 -5.32 -5.16 8.10
C ALA A 60 -6.49 -5.42 7.14
N ALA A 61 -6.81 -4.47 6.26
CA ALA A 61 -7.84 -4.62 5.23
C ALA A 61 -7.49 -5.74 4.23
N ALA A 62 -6.24 -5.81 3.77
CA ALA A 62 -5.78 -6.86 2.87
C ALA A 62 -5.91 -8.26 3.51
N ILE A 63 -5.52 -8.39 4.78
CA ILE A 63 -5.66 -9.64 5.53
C ILE A 63 -7.15 -10.01 5.67
N TYR A 64 -7.99 -9.06 6.07
CA TYR A 64 -9.44 -9.26 6.18
C TYR A 64 -10.05 -9.71 4.85
N PHE A 65 -9.71 -9.05 3.74
CA PHE A 65 -10.20 -9.41 2.41
C PHE A 65 -9.67 -10.76 1.92
N ALA A 66 -8.46 -11.16 2.29
CA ALA A 66 -7.95 -12.49 2.00
C ALA A 66 -8.78 -13.59 2.69
N PHE A 67 -9.11 -13.40 3.98
CA PHE A 67 -10.00 -14.33 4.69
C PHE A 67 -11.43 -14.31 4.12
N ASN A 68 -11.94 -13.14 3.77
CA ASN A 68 -13.24 -13.02 3.12
C ASN A 68 -13.28 -13.73 1.76
N LEU A 69 -12.22 -13.61 0.94
CA LEU A 69 -12.08 -14.31 -0.33
C LEU A 69 -12.20 -15.82 -0.15
N ARG A 70 -11.46 -16.37 0.82
CA ARG A 70 -11.55 -17.80 1.15
C ARG A 70 -12.98 -18.22 1.46
N ASN A 71 -13.69 -17.45 2.28
CA ASN A 71 -15.04 -17.80 2.70
C ASN A 71 -16.04 -17.76 1.53
N THR A 72 -15.83 -16.91 0.51
CA THR A 72 -16.72 -16.84 -0.64
C THR A 72 -16.56 -17.97 -1.67
N VAL A 73 -15.43 -18.68 -1.66
CA VAL A 73 -15.14 -19.77 -2.61
C VAL A 73 -15.24 -21.15 -1.94
N GLY A 74 -16.05 -21.25 -0.87
CA GLY A 74 -16.31 -22.51 -0.16
C GLY A 74 -15.42 -22.78 1.05
N GLY A 75 -14.61 -21.81 1.48
CA GLY A 75 -13.85 -21.89 2.74
C GLY A 75 -12.54 -22.67 2.66
N TYR A 76 -12.25 -23.32 1.53
CA TYR A 76 -11.05 -24.12 1.33
C TYR A 76 -10.26 -23.62 0.13
N LEU A 77 -8.99 -23.28 0.37
CA LEU A 77 -8.05 -22.82 -0.64
C LEU A 77 -6.72 -23.52 -0.43
N THR A 78 -6.19 -24.11 -1.51
CA THR A 78 -4.80 -24.53 -1.55
C THR A 78 -3.88 -23.32 -1.39
N PHE A 79 -2.64 -23.54 -0.95
CA PHE A 79 -1.66 -22.46 -0.83
C PHE A 79 -1.50 -21.66 -2.13
N LYS A 80 -1.39 -22.35 -3.28
CA LYS A 80 -1.28 -21.71 -4.60
C LYS A 80 -2.47 -20.81 -4.90
N GLN A 81 -3.69 -21.27 -4.63
CA GLN A 81 -4.90 -20.47 -4.87
C GLN A 81 -4.98 -19.27 -3.92
N ALA A 82 -4.68 -19.45 -2.63
CA ALA A 82 -4.65 -18.36 -1.67
C ALA A 82 -3.64 -17.26 -2.09
N VAL A 83 -2.40 -17.65 -2.42
CA VAL A 83 -1.37 -16.72 -2.90
C VAL A 83 -1.81 -16.04 -4.19
N THR A 84 -2.38 -16.77 -5.16
CA THR A 84 -2.86 -16.20 -6.42
C THR A 84 -3.96 -15.16 -6.19
N GLY A 85 -4.96 -15.48 -5.37
CA GLY A 85 -6.06 -14.57 -5.06
C GLY A 85 -5.59 -13.29 -4.36
N VAL A 86 -4.70 -13.43 -3.38
CA VAL A 86 -4.11 -12.30 -2.67
C VAL A 86 -3.22 -11.48 -3.59
N PHE A 87 -2.38 -12.11 -4.41
CA PHE A 87 -1.49 -11.41 -5.35
C PHE A 87 -2.29 -10.57 -6.34
N VAL A 88 -3.33 -11.15 -6.95
CA VAL A 88 -4.23 -10.40 -7.84
C VAL A 88 -4.90 -9.24 -7.11
N MET A 89 -5.34 -9.44 -5.86
CA MET A 89 -5.95 -8.40 -5.04
C MET A 89 -4.99 -7.23 -4.78
N VAL A 90 -3.78 -7.50 -4.24
CA VAL A 90 -2.82 -6.43 -3.92
C VAL A 90 -2.25 -5.76 -5.17
N LEU A 91 -2.07 -6.51 -6.26
CA LEU A 91 -1.63 -5.97 -7.55
C LEU A 91 -2.68 -5.02 -8.13
N THR A 92 -3.95 -5.42 -8.13
CA THR A 92 -5.06 -4.58 -8.62
C THR A 92 -5.20 -3.30 -7.79
N SER A 93 -5.09 -3.43 -6.47
CA SER A 93 -5.08 -2.28 -5.55
C SER A 93 -3.92 -1.32 -5.86
N TYR A 94 -2.73 -1.86 -6.14
CA TYR A 94 -1.55 -1.05 -6.45
C TYR A 94 -1.66 -0.35 -7.81
N VAL A 95 -2.17 -1.04 -8.84
CA VAL A 95 -2.47 -0.43 -10.15
C VAL A 95 -3.46 0.72 -10.00
N LEU A 96 -4.52 0.54 -9.21
CA LEU A 96 -5.50 1.59 -8.94
C LEU A 96 -4.86 2.77 -8.21
N LEU A 97 -3.97 2.51 -7.25
CA LEU A 97 -3.23 3.58 -6.56
C LEU A 97 -2.36 4.38 -7.53
N VAL A 98 -1.57 3.73 -8.39
CA VAL A 98 -0.72 4.42 -9.37
C VAL A 98 -1.54 5.27 -10.34
N ILE A 99 -2.64 4.71 -10.87
CA ILE A 99 -3.52 5.44 -11.79
C ILE A 99 -4.24 6.59 -11.08
N GLY A 100 -4.84 6.32 -9.92
CA GLY A 100 -5.68 7.28 -9.20
C GLY A 100 -4.87 8.39 -8.53
N ARG A 101 -3.74 8.06 -7.90
CA ARG A 101 -2.90 9.01 -7.18
C ARG A 101 -1.84 9.62 -8.11
N ASP A 102 -0.95 8.78 -8.62
CA ASP A 102 0.29 9.26 -9.27
C ASP A 102 0.04 9.80 -10.67
N LEU A 103 -0.99 9.32 -11.37
CA LEU A 103 -1.38 9.84 -12.68
C LEU A 103 -2.53 10.85 -12.62
N ALA A 104 -3.63 10.53 -11.95
CA ALA A 104 -4.82 11.39 -11.96
C ALA A 104 -4.74 12.52 -10.92
N PHE A 105 -4.60 12.21 -9.63
CA PHE A 105 -4.63 13.22 -8.57
C PHE A 105 -3.48 14.24 -8.70
N VAL A 106 -2.26 13.76 -8.96
CA VAL A 106 -1.10 14.66 -9.17
C VAL A 106 -1.32 15.58 -10.37
N LYS A 107 -1.83 15.09 -11.50
CA LYS A 107 -2.02 15.93 -12.69
C LYS A 107 -3.22 16.88 -12.60
N LEU A 108 -4.30 16.45 -11.95
CA LEU A 108 -5.59 17.15 -12.01
C LEU A 108 -5.87 18.02 -10.79
N ALA A 109 -5.36 17.65 -9.62
CA ALA A 109 -5.71 18.31 -8.36
C ALA A 109 -4.49 18.94 -7.68
N GLU A 110 -3.34 18.25 -7.64
CA GLU A 110 -2.20 18.69 -6.84
C GLU A 110 -0.84 18.37 -7.51
N PRO A 111 -0.40 19.19 -8.48
CA PRO A 111 0.86 18.98 -9.19
C PRO A 111 2.09 19.00 -8.29
N ASP A 112 2.04 19.80 -7.22
CA ASP A 112 3.14 19.98 -6.27
C ASP A 112 3.05 19.01 -5.08
N MET A 113 2.23 17.95 -5.18
CA MET A 113 2.01 16.97 -4.10
C MET A 113 3.33 16.44 -3.54
N ALA A 114 4.26 16.09 -4.42
CA ALA A 114 5.54 15.49 -4.04
C ALA A 114 6.43 16.50 -3.29
N GLN A 115 6.56 17.73 -3.80
CA GLN A 115 7.33 18.80 -3.15
C GLN A 115 6.72 19.23 -1.81
N LYS A 116 5.39 19.34 -1.74
CA LYS A 116 4.66 19.66 -0.49
C LYS A 116 4.86 18.56 0.55
N THR A 117 4.75 17.30 0.14
CA THR A 117 4.97 16.14 1.02
C THR A 117 6.41 16.10 1.52
N GLU A 118 7.40 16.28 0.64
CA GLU A 118 8.82 16.36 1.01
C GLU A 118 9.07 17.46 2.05
N THR A 119 8.62 18.68 1.75
CA THR A 119 8.83 19.84 2.63
C THR A 119 8.20 19.61 4.00
N ALA A 120 6.97 19.10 4.03
CA ALA A 120 6.26 18.80 5.28
C ALA A 120 6.95 17.67 6.06
N MET A 121 7.41 16.61 5.40
CA MET A 121 8.12 15.51 6.05
C MET A 121 9.46 15.94 6.64
N LEU A 122 10.27 16.71 5.89
CA LEU A 122 11.55 17.22 6.38
C LEU A 122 11.35 18.13 7.60
N LYS A 123 10.36 19.04 7.53
CA LYS A 123 10.00 19.92 8.66
C LYS A 123 9.55 19.11 9.88
N ASN A 124 8.61 18.18 9.72
CA ASN A 124 8.07 17.39 10.83
C ASN A 124 9.14 16.51 11.48
N SER A 125 10.05 15.92 10.69
CA SER A 125 11.20 15.18 11.19
C SER A 125 12.17 16.07 11.98
N ALA A 126 12.47 17.26 11.47
CA ALA A 126 13.34 18.21 12.17
C ALA A 126 12.73 18.66 13.51
N ASP A 127 11.43 18.97 13.52
CA ASP A 127 10.70 19.37 14.72
C ASP A 127 10.67 18.23 15.76
N MET A 128 10.49 16.98 15.31
CA MET A 128 10.56 15.80 16.17
C MET A 128 11.96 15.63 16.79
N TYR A 129 13.03 15.75 16.00
CA TYR A 129 14.39 15.61 16.51
C TYR A 129 14.75 16.70 17.51
N LYS A 130 14.27 17.94 17.31
CA LYS A 130 14.40 19.01 18.29
C LYS A 130 13.69 18.66 19.59
N GLN A 131 12.46 18.14 19.51
CA GLN A 131 11.71 17.69 20.70
C GLN A 131 12.41 16.53 21.45
N GLN A 132 13.16 15.70 20.73
CA GLN A 132 13.98 14.63 21.30
C GLN A 132 15.33 15.11 21.86
N GLY A 133 15.63 16.41 21.81
CA GLY A 133 16.87 16.98 22.32
C GLY A 133 18.11 16.66 21.47
N ILE A 134 17.93 16.30 20.19
CA ILE A 134 19.05 16.00 19.29
C ILE A 134 19.79 17.32 18.96
N PRO A 135 21.14 17.35 19.01
CA PRO A 135 21.91 18.54 18.64
C PRO A 135 21.65 18.98 17.19
N GLN A 136 21.54 20.30 16.96
CA GLN A 136 21.21 20.87 15.64
C GLN A 136 22.11 20.36 14.51
N ALA A 137 23.43 20.28 14.73
CA ALA A 137 24.37 19.76 13.73
C ALA A 137 24.04 18.33 13.27
N LYS A 138 23.55 17.46 14.18
CA LYS A 138 23.11 16.10 13.82
C LYS A 138 21.77 16.10 13.10
N ILE A 139 20.88 17.03 13.44
CA ILE A 139 19.61 17.22 12.75
C ILE A 139 19.87 17.60 11.29
N ASP A 140 20.74 18.58 11.06
CA ASP A 140 21.05 19.07 9.71
C ASP A 140 21.61 17.96 8.82
N THR A 141 22.53 17.12 9.35
CA THR A 141 23.04 15.94 8.64
C THR A 141 21.91 14.96 8.30
N LYS A 142 21.04 14.62 9.27
CA LYS A 142 19.93 13.68 9.04
C LYS A 142 18.92 14.20 8.01
N ILE A 143 18.62 15.50 8.05
CA ILE A 143 17.71 16.14 7.10
C ILE A 143 18.34 16.20 5.71
N ALA A 144 19.65 16.45 5.58
CA ALA A 144 20.35 16.41 4.31
C ALA A 144 20.35 15.00 3.70
N GLU A 145 20.56 13.96 4.52
CA GLU A 145 20.44 12.55 4.08
C GLU A 145 19.02 12.22 3.63
N MET A 146 18.01 12.63 4.41
CA MET A 146 16.60 12.44 4.04
C MET A 146 16.25 13.15 2.73
N ARG A 147 16.79 14.36 2.51
CA ARG A 147 16.58 15.11 1.26
C ARG A 147 17.18 14.42 0.04
N LYS A 148 18.33 13.76 0.17
CA LYS A 148 18.92 12.94 -0.91
C LYS A 148 18.00 11.79 -1.32
N GLN A 149 17.33 11.16 -0.34
CA GLN A 149 16.35 10.10 -0.63
C GLN A 149 15.15 10.60 -1.45
N PHE A 150 14.78 11.87 -1.33
CA PHE A 150 13.75 12.50 -2.17
C PHE A 150 14.27 12.89 -3.56
N GLY A 151 15.54 13.34 -3.65
CA GLY A 151 16.16 13.81 -4.89
C GLY A 151 16.53 12.70 -5.88
N ASP A 152 16.84 11.50 -5.38
CA ASP A 152 17.26 10.36 -6.22
C ASP A 152 16.06 9.52 -6.74
N GLY A 153 14.81 9.84 -6.34
CA GLY A 153 13.65 8.97 -6.56
C GLY A 153 12.37 9.61 -7.13
N GLN A 154 12.32 10.92 -7.35
CA GLN A 154 11.11 11.58 -7.88
C GLN A 154 11.04 11.54 -9.41
N GLY A 155 11.04 10.32 -9.94
CA GLY A 155 10.63 10.04 -11.32
C GLY A 155 9.12 10.19 -11.47
N THR A 156 8.62 11.44 -11.52
CA THR A 156 7.30 11.73 -12.09
C THR A 156 7.28 11.53 -13.61
N SER A 157 8.45 11.27 -14.22
CA SER A 157 8.55 10.78 -15.60
C SER A 157 7.90 9.40 -15.72
N ILE A 158 7.28 9.14 -16.87
CA ILE A 158 6.61 7.86 -17.15
C ILE A 158 7.60 6.68 -16.99
N GLY A 159 8.87 6.87 -17.36
CA GLY A 159 9.91 5.86 -17.18
C GLY A 159 10.20 5.54 -15.71
N GLY A 160 10.23 6.54 -14.83
CA GLY A 160 10.41 6.33 -13.39
C GLY A 160 9.25 5.57 -12.76
N ILE A 161 8.02 5.89 -13.14
CA ILE A 161 6.81 5.18 -12.67
C ILE A 161 6.86 3.69 -13.07
N VAL A 162 7.28 3.37 -14.30
CA VAL A 162 7.36 1.97 -14.77
C VAL A 162 8.43 1.18 -14.02
N THR A 163 9.63 1.75 -13.83
CA THR A 163 10.69 1.08 -13.07
C THR A 163 10.25 0.82 -11.63
N ASN A 164 9.70 1.83 -10.96
CA ASN A 164 9.17 1.70 -9.60
C ASN A 164 8.04 0.67 -9.52
N PHE A 165 7.18 0.60 -10.53
CA PHE A 165 6.11 -0.39 -10.59
C PHE A 165 6.67 -1.82 -10.61
N VAL A 166 7.66 -2.10 -11.47
CA VAL A 166 8.25 -3.43 -11.60
C VAL A 166 8.97 -3.87 -10.32
N GLU A 167 9.73 -2.98 -9.68
CA GLU A 167 10.38 -3.26 -8.40
C GLU A 167 9.36 -3.63 -7.31
N ASN A 168 8.24 -2.90 -7.27
CA ASN A 168 7.19 -3.15 -6.29
C ASN A 168 6.42 -4.46 -6.53
N ILE A 169 6.36 -4.99 -7.76
CA ILE A 169 5.69 -6.29 -8.03
C ILE A 169 6.32 -7.41 -7.22
N ILE A 170 7.65 -7.44 -7.08
CA ILE A 170 8.35 -8.48 -6.31
C ILE A 170 7.95 -8.39 -4.83
N LEU A 171 7.91 -7.18 -4.27
CA LEU A 171 7.49 -6.94 -2.89
C LEU A 171 6.01 -7.33 -2.66
N LEU A 172 5.13 -7.00 -3.61
CA LEU A 172 3.72 -7.40 -3.57
C LEU A 172 3.56 -8.92 -3.62
N PHE A 173 4.41 -9.61 -4.40
CA PHE A 173 4.40 -11.07 -4.45
C PHE A 173 4.85 -11.70 -3.12
N VAL A 174 5.90 -11.15 -2.49
CA VAL A 174 6.33 -11.58 -1.14
C VAL A 174 5.21 -11.35 -0.13
N LEU A 175 4.54 -10.19 -0.15
CA LEU A 175 3.40 -9.91 0.71
C LEU A 175 2.25 -10.89 0.47
N ALA A 176 1.98 -11.24 -0.79
CA ALA A 176 0.95 -12.21 -1.16
C ALA A 176 1.28 -13.62 -0.65
N ILE A 177 2.55 -14.01 -0.60
CA ILE A 177 2.99 -15.26 0.02
C ILE A 177 2.67 -15.26 1.52
N LEU A 178 3.00 -14.18 2.24
CA LEU A 178 2.76 -14.07 3.68
C LEU A 178 1.27 -14.12 4.02
N ILE A 179 0.46 -13.30 3.35
CA ILE A 179 -1.00 -13.25 3.58
C ILE A 179 -1.66 -14.53 3.06
N GLY A 180 -1.18 -15.09 1.94
CA GLY A 180 -1.64 -16.37 1.41
C GLY A 180 -1.37 -17.53 2.37
N ALA A 181 -0.23 -17.53 3.05
CA ALA A 181 0.15 -18.55 4.02
C ALA A 181 -0.76 -18.55 5.27
N ILE A 182 -1.18 -17.38 5.75
CA ILE A 182 -2.11 -17.28 6.89
C ILE A 182 -3.57 -17.50 6.49
N SER A 183 -3.92 -17.19 5.24
CA SER A 183 -5.30 -17.32 4.76
C SER A 183 -5.62 -18.71 4.21
N LYS A 184 -4.64 -19.51 3.78
CA LYS A 184 -4.89 -20.86 3.24
C LYS A 184 -5.67 -21.75 4.23
N LYS A 185 -6.48 -22.66 3.69
CA LYS A 185 -7.15 -23.73 4.45
C LYS A 185 -7.40 -24.89 3.51
N GLU A 186 -6.69 -25.99 3.68
CA GLU A 186 -6.87 -27.15 2.82
C GLU A 186 -8.11 -27.94 3.22
N SER A 187 -8.82 -28.50 2.23
CA SER A 187 -9.97 -29.37 2.47
C SER A 187 -9.54 -30.61 3.28
N PRO A 188 -10.26 -30.98 4.34
CA PRO A 188 -9.95 -32.20 5.08
C PRO A 188 -9.94 -33.41 4.17
N THR A 189 -8.93 -34.27 4.33
CA THR A 189 -8.70 -35.43 3.44
C THR A 189 -9.88 -36.40 3.41
N TYR A 190 -10.70 -36.44 4.46
CA TYR A 190 -11.89 -37.31 4.56
C TYR A 190 -13.11 -36.83 3.76
N LEU A 191 -13.09 -35.63 3.17
CA LEU A 191 -14.15 -35.15 2.28
C LEU A 191 -13.86 -35.42 0.79
N LYS A 192 -12.69 -36.00 0.47
CA LYS A 192 -12.32 -36.45 -0.87
C LYS A 192 -12.72 -37.92 -1.02
N ALA A 193 -14.02 -38.20 -1.06
CA ALA A 193 -14.57 -39.53 -1.35
C ALA A 193 -15.08 -39.59 -2.79
#